data_AF-X0TSW0-F1
#
_entry.id   AF-X0TSW0-F1
#
_cell.length_a   1.000
_cell.length_b   1.000
_cell.length_c   1.000
_cell.angle_alpha   90.00
_cell.angle_beta   90.00
_cell.angle_gamma   90.00
#
_symmetry.space_group_name_H-M   'P 1'
#
loop_
_entity.id
_entity.type
_entity.pdbx_description
1 polymer ?
#
loop_
_entity_poly.entity_id
_entity_poly.type
_entity_poly.pdbx_seq_one_letter_code
_entity_poly.pdbx_strand_id
1 'polypeptide(L)'
;GQRVLGIKSKTLNLVLSADMSVCGVSAAVATAAACKAKKEELSIAVGISLAFTVVMMFILPAVCNALGLDQVLAGAWIGGTVDSTGAVVAAGELVGPIARDVAASVKLIQNVMIGFISLGVAAWWARSGEDADGGRVPATGMGLLQEIWKRLPKFIIGFVAASAIFTLLASTGTEARQEGIAAMLSGPVKMMRSWCFCLAFVSIGLETDIRKLANVMGSAKPVVLYLCGQAFNLLLTFTMAYLAFRVVFPEVAARIAAGG
;
A
#
# COMPACT_ATOMS: atom_id res chain seq x y z
N GLY A 1 14.33 13.32 -6.79
CA GLY A 1 14.46 12.67 -8.11
C GLY A 1 15.19 13.51 -9.13
N GLN A 2 14.48 14.39 -9.86
CA GLN A 2 15.02 15.05 -11.07
C GLN A 2 16.16 16.05 -10.84
N ARG A 3 15.99 16.97 -9.86
CA ARG A 3 16.92 18.09 -9.65
C ARG A 3 18.21 17.67 -8.95
N VAL A 4 18.13 16.68 -8.05
CA VAL A 4 19.25 16.23 -7.21
C VAL A 4 19.94 14.98 -7.77
N LEU A 5 19.18 13.96 -8.20
CA LEU A 5 19.74 12.69 -8.67
C LEU A 5 19.86 12.62 -10.20
N GLY A 6 19.30 13.58 -10.94
CA GLY A 6 19.41 13.65 -12.39
C GLY A 6 18.80 12.45 -13.12
N ILE A 7 17.65 11.94 -12.64
CA ILE A 7 16.91 10.89 -13.33
C ILE A 7 16.35 11.45 -14.65
N LYS A 8 16.85 10.94 -15.78
CA LYS A 8 16.51 11.40 -17.13
C LYS A 8 15.03 11.19 -17.48
N SER A 9 14.44 10.08 -17.06
CA SER A 9 13.02 9.79 -17.30
C SER A 9 12.13 10.43 -16.25
N LYS A 10 11.23 11.32 -16.68
CA LYS A 10 10.21 11.96 -15.83
C LYS A 10 9.18 10.95 -15.34
N THR A 11 8.72 10.08 -16.24
CA THR A 11 7.69 9.05 -15.98
C THR A 11 8.18 8.02 -14.98
N LEU A 12 9.41 7.51 -15.15
CA LEU A 12 10.01 6.58 -14.18
C LEU A 12 10.15 7.20 -12.79
N ASN A 13 10.61 8.45 -12.71
CA ASN A 13 10.72 9.16 -11.44
C ASN A 13 9.34 9.35 -10.77
N LEU A 14 8.30 9.65 -11.56
CA LEU A 14 6.93 9.82 -11.07
C LEU A 14 6.39 8.49 -10.51
N VAL A 15 6.56 7.41 -11.26
CA VAL A 15 6.09 6.06 -10.89
C VAL A 15 6.81 5.55 -9.64
N LEU A 16 8.14 5.68 -9.55
CA LEU A 16 8.91 5.34 -8.35
C LEU A 16 8.48 6.18 -7.14
N SER A 17 8.27 7.48 -7.32
CA SER A 17 7.83 8.35 -6.22
C SER A 17 6.44 7.99 -5.74
N ALA A 18 5.51 7.68 -6.66
CA ALA A 18 4.14 7.28 -6.33
C ALA A 18 4.07 5.90 -5.65
N ASP A 19 4.91 4.96 -6.08
CA ASP A 19 5.07 3.65 -5.46
C ASP A 19 5.38 3.80 -3.96
N MET A 20 6.42 4.57 -3.63
CA MET A 20 6.96 4.72 -2.26
C MET A 20 6.11 5.60 -1.33
N SER A 21 5.24 6.45 -1.88
CA SER A 21 4.46 7.41 -1.09
C SER A 21 3.12 6.87 -0.62
N VAL A 22 2.66 5.74 -1.16
CA VAL A 22 1.30 5.25 -0.92
C VAL A 22 1.29 3.78 -0.49
N CYS A 23 1.28 2.85 -1.44
CA CYS A 23 1.01 1.43 -1.17
C CYS A 23 1.81 0.48 -2.08
N GLY A 24 2.89 0.98 -2.67
CA GLY A 24 3.67 0.24 -3.63
C GLY A 24 2.99 0.09 -4.99
N VAL A 25 2.92 -1.16 -5.45
CA VAL A 25 2.68 -1.54 -6.85
C VAL A 25 1.38 -0.98 -7.42
N SER A 26 0.32 -0.88 -6.63
CA SER A 26 -0.97 -0.36 -7.11
C SER A 26 -0.91 1.14 -7.44
N ALA A 27 -0.19 1.92 -6.64
CA ALA A 27 0.06 3.33 -6.91
C ALA A 27 0.99 3.52 -8.12
N ALA A 28 1.98 2.63 -8.27
CA ALA A 28 2.86 2.61 -9.44
C ALA A 28 2.08 2.38 -10.73
N VAL A 29 1.19 1.36 -10.77
CA VAL A 29 0.36 1.03 -11.94
C VAL A 29 -0.60 2.16 -12.28
N ALA A 30 -1.30 2.72 -11.29
CA ALA A 30 -2.22 3.83 -11.51
C ALA A 30 -1.50 5.07 -12.06
N THR A 31 -0.33 5.39 -11.50
CA THR A 31 0.49 6.52 -11.94
C THR A 31 1.06 6.30 -13.32
N ALA A 32 1.53 5.08 -13.63
CA ALA A 32 2.03 4.72 -14.95
C ALA A 32 0.96 4.85 -16.03
N ALA A 33 -0.28 4.44 -15.73
CA ALA A 33 -1.41 4.63 -16.64
C ALA A 33 -1.72 6.11 -16.87
N ALA A 34 -1.68 6.92 -15.81
CA ALA A 34 -1.95 8.35 -15.88
C ALA A 34 -0.87 9.15 -16.65
N CYS A 35 0.41 8.84 -16.44
CA CYS A 35 1.52 9.53 -17.09
C CYS A 35 1.98 8.89 -18.40
N LYS A 36 1.26 7.86 -18.89
CA LYS A 36 1.60 7.08 -20.09
C LYS A 36 3.05 6.55 -20.04
N ALA A 37 3.48 6.08 -18.86
CA ALA A 37 4.80 5.49 -18.69
C ALA A 37 4.97 4.25 -19.56
N LYS A 38 6.20 3.98 -20.00
CA LYS A 38 6.49 2.76 -20.76
C LYS A 38 6.28 1.56 -19.84
N LYS A 39 5.76 0.45 -20.38
CA LYS A 39 5.61 -0.82 -19.63
C LYS A 39 6.91 -1.21 -18.93
N GLU A 40 8.03 -1.01 -19.60
CA GLU A 40 9.37 -1.28 -19.07
C GLU A 40 9.70 -0.44 -17.83
N GLU A 41 9.33 0.84 -17.78
CA GLU A 41 9.54 1.71 -16.60
C GLU A 41 8.66 1.30 -15.42
N LEU A 42 7.43 0.87 -15.70
CA LEU A 42 6.54 0.30 -14.68
C LEU A 42 7.13 -1.01 -14.13
N SER A 43 7.55 -1.94 -15.00
CA SER A 43 8.17 -3.20 -14.57
C SER A 43 9.43 -2.96 -13.75
N ILE A 44 10.25 -1.97 -14.12
CA ILE A 44 11.44 -1.56 -13.35
C ILE A 44 11.06 -1.05 -11.96
N ALA A 45 10.10 -0.11 -11.87
CA ALA A 45 9.69 0.47 -10.60
C ALA A 45 9.11 -0.59 -9.66
N VAL A 46 8.24 -1.45 -10.20
CA VAL A 46 7.62 -2.57 -9.47
C VAL A 46 8.68 -3.59 -9.03
N GLY A 47 9.65 -3.91 -9.89
CA GLY A 47 10.73 -4.84 -9.56
C GLY A 47 11.64 -4.33 -8.43
N ILE A 48 12.01 -3.03 -8.46
CA ILE A 48 12.78 -2.41 -7.36
C ILE A 48 11.96 -2.44 -6.07
N SER A 49 10.68 -2.06 -6.15
CA SER A 49 9.77 -2.05 -5.00
C SER A 49 9.64 -3.42 -4.34
N LEU A 50 9.45 -4.46 -5.14
CA LEU A 50 9.34 -5.84 -4.65
C LEU A 50 10.66 -6.36 -4.09
N ALA A 51 11.79 -6.07 -4.72
CA ALA A 51 13.09 -6.47 -4.19
C ALA A 51 13.32 -5.89 -2.79
N PHE A 52 13.03 -4.60 -2.61
CA PHE A 52 13.09 -3.94 -1.31
C PHE A 52 12.06 -4.48 -0.33
N THR A 53 10.84 -4.74 -0.77
CA THR A 53 9.78 -5.33 0.05
C THR A 53 10.19 -6.69 0.61
N VAL A 54 10.78 -7.56 -0.22
CA VAL A 54 11.28 -8.88 0.22
C VAL A 54 12.38 -8.72 1.26
N VAL A 55 13.33 -7.80 1.03
CA VAL A 55 14.39 -7.51 2.00
C VAL A 55 13.81 -6.98 3.32
N MET A 56 12.92 -6.01 3.25
CA MET A 56 12.25 -5.42 4.43
C MET A 56 11.39 -6.42 5.19
N MET A 57 10.76 -7.38 4.50
CA MET A 57 9.94 -8.42 5.10
C MET A 57 10.71 -9.21 6.17
N PHE A 58 12.03 -9.39 5.99
CA PHE A 58 12.88 -10.09 6.96
C PHE A 58 13.64 -9.12 7.88
N ILE A 59 14.17 -8.02 7.34
CA ILE A 59 14.98 -7.07 8.12
C ILE A 59 14.13 -6.31 9.14
N LEU A 60 12.94 -5.83 8.76
CA LEU A 60 12.16 -4.96 9.63
C LEU A 60 11.65 -5.68 10.90
N PRO A 61 11.14 -6.92 10.84
CA PRO A 61 10.85 -7.71 12.05
C PRO A 61 12.08 -7.93 12.92
N ALA A 62 13.23 -8.25 12.32
CA ALA A 62 14.47 -8.47 13.07
C ALA A 62 14.91 -7.19 13.81
N VAL A 63 14.79 -6.02 13.17
CA VAL A 63 15.06 -4.72 13.78
C VAL A 63 14.07 -4.43 14.92
N CYS A 64 12.78 -4.70 14.73
CA CYS A 64 11.77 -4.51 15.78
C CYS A 64 12.08 -5.36 17.02
N ASN A 65 12.43 -6.63 16.82
CA ASN A 65 12.80 -7.56 17.89
C ASN A 65 14.11 -7.14 18.58
N ALA A 66 15.12 -6.70 17.82
CA ALA A 66 16.39 -6.22 18.36
C ALA A 66 16.23 -4.93 19.21
N LEU A 67 15.31 -4.06 18.83
CA LEU A 67 14.96 -2.85 19.58
C LEU A 67 14.01 -3.12 20.77
N GLY A 68 13.51 -4.36 20.93
CA GLY A 68 12.57 -4.72 21.99
C GLY A 68 11.22 -3.98 21.90
N LEU A 69 10.77 -3.67 20.68
CA LEU A 69 9.50 -2.98 20.49
C LEU A 69 8.32 -3.88 20.88
N ASP A 70 7.28 -3.27 21.45
CA ASP A 70 6.03 -4.00 21.70
C ASP A 70 5.34 -4.38 20.38
N GLN A 71 4.53 -5.45 20.41
CA GLN A 71 3.90 -5.99 19.20
C GLN A 71 2.96 -4.99 18.51
N VAL A 72 2.34 -4.07 19.25
CA VAL A 72 1.42 -3.07 18.66
C VAL A 72 2.22 -2.04 17.88
N LEU A 73 3.28 -1.49 18.47
CA LEU A 73 4.16 -0.52 17.81
C LEU A 73 4.92 -1.15 16.65
N ALA A 74 5.47 -2.36 16.83
CA ALA A 74 6.15 -3.11 15.78
C ALA A 74 5.20 -3.45 14.62
N GLY A 75 4.00 -3.94 14.93
CA GLY A 75 2.97 -4.23 13.94
C GLY A 75 2.54 -2.97 13.17
N ALA A 76 2.30 -1.86 13.86
CA ALA A 76 1.93 -0.60 13.23
C ALA A 76 3.04 -0.07 12.31
N TRP A 77 4.31 -0.20 12.73
CA TRP A 77 5.44 0.22 11.91
C TRP A 77 5.63 -0.66 10.67
N ILE A 78 5.55 -1.98 10.82
CA ILE A 78 5.60 -2.93 9.70
C ILE A 78 4.45 -2.68 8.72
N GLY A 79 3.22 -2.54 9.24
CA GLY A 79 2.02 -2.24 8.44
C GLY A 79 2.10 -0.90 7.73
N GLY A 80 2.77 0.08 8.34
CA GLY A 80 2.97 1.40 7.74
C GLY A 80 3.99 1.42 6.59
N THR A 81 4.98 0.52 6.63
CA THR A 81 6.22 0.64 5.83
C THR A 81 6.37 -0.42 4.73
N VAL A 82 5.89 -1.65 4.94
CA VAL A 82 6.10 -2.72 3.96
C VAL A 82 5.07 -2.59 2.83
N ASP A 83 5.51 -2.44 1.59
CA ASP A 83 4.68 -2.05 0.44
C ASP A 83 3.95 -3.22 -0.26
N SER A 84 3.58 -4.24 0.52
CA SER A 84 2.85 -5.41 0.03
C SER A 84 2.02 -6.02 1.15
N THR A 85 0.72 -6.16 0.95
CA THR A 85 -0.19 -6.76 1.94
C THR A 85 0.24 -8.17 2.34
N GLY A 86 0.72 -8.98 1.40
CA GLY A 86 1.21 -10.33 1.68
C GLY A 86 2.47 -10.33 2.54
N ALA A 87 3.44 -9.48 2.17
CA ALA A 87 4.69 -9.35 2.90
C ALA A 87 4.50 -8.72 4.29
N VAL A 88 3.58 -7.77 4.45
CA VAL A 88 3.20 -7.18 5.74
C VAL A 88 2.72 -8.24 6.72
N VAL A 89 1.80 -9.10 6.28
CA VAL A 89 1.24 -10.16 7.14
C VAL A 89 2.32 -11.17 7.51
N ALA A 90 3.17 -11.55 6.55
CA ALA A 90 4.30 -12.45 6.80
C ALA A 90 5.33 -11.84 7.77
N ALA A 91 5.70 -10.58 7.58
CA ALA A 91 6.63 -9.85 8.45
C ALA A 91 6.05 -9.67 9.86
N GLY A 92 4.76 -9.34 9.98
CA GLY A 92 4.08 -9.22 11.27
C GLY A 92 4.04 -10.54 12.03
N GLU A 93 3.82 -11.67 11.33
CA GLU A 93 3.87 -13.01 11.93
C GLU A 93 5.24 -13.33 12.55
N LEU A 94 6.34 -12.86 11.94
CA LEU A 94 7.69 -13.03 12.47
C LEU A 94 7.95 -12.27 13.78
N VAL A 95 7.12 -11.26 14.09
CA VAL A 95 7.16 -10.54 15.38
C VAL A 95 6.18 -11.16 16.37
N GLY A 96 4.97 -11.49 15.93
CA GLY A 96 3.97 -12.18 16.74
C GLY A 96 2.53 -11.99 16.24
N PRO A 97 1.56 -12.72 16.82
CA PRO A 97 0.18 -12.72 16.34
C PRO A 97 -0.51 -11.35 16.47
N ILE A 98 -0.24 -10.60 17.55
CA ILE A 98 -0.79 -9.24 17.72
C ILE A 98 -0.17 -8.30 16.68
N ALA A 99 1.15 -8.40 16.47
CA ALA A 99 1.85 -7.59 15.48
C ALA A 99 1.32 -7.83 14.06
N ARG A 100 1.05 -9.09 13.70
CA ARG A 100 0.40 -9.46 12.44
C ARG A 100 -0.94 -8.77 12.25
N ASP A 101 -1.84 -8.85 13.23
CA ASP A 101 -3.20 -8.32 13.08
C ASP A 101 -3.20 -6.79 13.04
N VAL A 102 -2.35 -6.15 13.86
CA VAL A 102 -2.14 -4.70 13.81
C VAL A 102 -1.54 -4.28 12.47
N ALA A 103 -0.50 -4.97 11.99
CA ALA A 103 0.15 -4.66 10.73
C ALA A 103 -0.80 -4.78 9.54
N ALA A 104 -1.58 -5.87 9.49
CA ALA A 104 -2.60 -6.07 8.49
C ALA A 104 -3.66 -4.96 8.51
N SER A 105 -4.12 -4.58 9.71
CA SER A 105 -5.12 -3.53 9.89
C SER A 105 -4.62 -2.16 9.44
N VAL A 106 -3.41 -1.77 9.85
CA VAL A 106 -2.78 -0.50 9.41
C VAL A 106 -2.62 -0.46 7.90
N LYS A 107 -2.16 -1.56 7.28
CA LYS A 107 -2.01 -1.61 5.82
C LYS A 107 -3.36 -1.55 5.10
N LEU A 108 -4.40 -2.19 5.63
CA LEU A 108 -5.74 -2.10 5.06
C LEU A 108 -6.29 -0.67 5.13
N ILE A 109 -6.07 0.04 6.24
CA ILE A 109 -6.44 1.46 6.37
C ILE A 109 -5.71 2.30 5.30
N GLN A 110 -4.40 2.08 5.11
CA GLN A 110 -3.66 2.75 4.03
C GLN A 110 -4.26 2.46 2.65
N ASN A 111 -4.58 1.20 2.35
CA ASN A 111 -5.17 0.80 1.07
C ASN A 111 -6.53 1.47 0.82
N VAL A 112 -7.33 1.67 1.87
CA VAL A 112 -8.61 2.38 1.81
C VAL A 112 -8.39 3.88 1.63
N MET A 113 -7.40 4.46 2.33
CA MET A 113 -7.03 5.88 2.18
C MET A 113 -6.63 6.24 0.75
N ILE A 114 -6.07 5.31 -0.04
CA ILE A 114 -5.81 5.54 -1.47
C ILE A 114 -7.06 5.98 -2.20
N GLY A 115 -8.20 5.37 -1.89
CA GLY A 115 -9.46 5.74 -2.51
C GLY A 115 -9.85 7.17 -2.19
N PHE A 116 -9.75 7.56 -0.92
CA PHE A 116 -10.03 8.92 -0.48
C PHE A 116 -9.03 9.94 -1.04
N ILE A 117 -7.74 9.62 -1.07
CA ILE A 117 -6.70 10.47 -1.65
C ILE A 117 -6.91 10.60 -3.16
N SER A 118 -7.24 9.52 -3.86
CA SER A 118 -7.51 9.55 -5.30
C SER A 118 -8.74 10.41 -5.64
N LEU A 119 -9.79 10.34 -4.82
CA LEU A 119 -10.97 11.21 -4.90
C LEU A 119 -10.61 12.68 -4.62
N GLY A 120 -9.83 12.93 -3.58
CA GLY A 120 -9.37 14.27 -3.20
C GLY A 120 -8.50 14.91 -4.27
N VAL A 121 -7.55 14.15 -4.83
CA VAL A 121 -6.69 14.59 -5.94
C VAL A 121 -7.54 14.83 -7.19
N ALA A 122 -8.45 13.93 -7.56
CA ALA A 122 -9.32 14.12 -8.72
C ALA A 122 -10.23 15.35 -8.56
N ALA A 123 -10.79 15.57 -7.36
CA ALA A 123 -11.61 16.75 -7.05
C ALA A 123 -10.80 18.06 -7.04
N TRP A 124 -9.57 18.03 -6.51
CA TRP A 124 -8.67 19.19 -6.49
C TRP A 124 -8.18 19.56 -7.90
N TRP A 125 -7.83 18.56 -8.70
CA TRP A 125 -7.35 18.74 -10.07
C TRP A 125 -8.46 19.26 -10.99
N ALA A 126 -9.69 18.75 -10.83
CA ALA A 126 -10.83 19.24 -11.58
C ALA A 126 -11.29 20.65 -11.19
N ARG A 127 -10.98 21.09 -9.97
CA ARG A 127 -11.17 22.49 -9.54
C ARG A 127 -10.06 23.42 -10.04
N SER A 128 -8.84 22.90 -10.23
CA SER A 128 -7.69 23.69 -10.70
C SER A 128 -7.70 23.91 -12.22
N GLY A 129 -8.49 23.15 -12.98
CA GLY A 129 -8.76 23.40 -14.41
C GLY A 129 -7.59 23.07 -15.35
N GLU A 130 -6.47 22.58 -14.84
CA GLU A 130 -5.30 22.19 -15.62
C GLU A 130 -5.28 20.68 -15.79
N ASP A 131 -5.53 20.12 -16.97
CA ASP A 131 -5.16 18.71 -17.21
C ASP A 131 -3.65 18.58 -17.40
N ALA A 132 -3.11 17.42 -17.01
CA ALA A 132 -1.76 17.00 -17.39
C ALA A 132 -1.57 16.84 -18.93
N ASP A 133 -2.66 16.88 -19.71
CA ASP A 133 -2.69 16.76 -21.18
C ASP A 133 -3.12 18.08 -21.88
N GLY A 134 -3.17 19.22 -21.17
CA GLY A 134 -3.49 20.53 -21.76
C GLY A 134 -4.96 20.74 -22.19
N GLY A 135 -5.85 19.81 -21.82
CA GLY A 135 -7.29 19.94 -21.96
C GLY A 135 -7.92 20.74 -20.81
N ARG A 136 -9.07 21.37 -21.06
CA ARG A 136 -9.89 21.95 -19.98
C ARG A 136 -10.63 20.82 -19.27
N VAL A 137 -10.27 20.55 -18.00
CA VAL A 137 -11.06 19.66 -17.15
C VAL A 137 -12.43 20.32 -16.91
N PRO A 138 -13.56 19.61 -17.10
CA PRO A 138 -14.88 20.16 -16.80
C PRO A 138 -14.98 20.48 -15.29
N ALA A 139 -15.00 21.76 -14.93
CA ALA A 139 -14.97 22.23 -13.53
C ALA A 139 -16.26 21.93 -12.75
N THR A 140 -17.36 21.58 -13.43
CA THR A 140 -18.66 21.32 -12.82
C THR A 140 -19.50 20.36 -13.67
N GLY A 141 -20.39 19.59 -13.03
CA GLY A 141 -21.40 18.77 -13.69
C GLY A 141 -20.96 17.34 -14.03
N MET A 142 -21.59 16.75 -15.05
CA MET A 142 -21.42 15.34 -15.45
C MET A 142 -19.97 15.00 -15.86
N GLY A 143 -19.22 15.97 -16.41
CA GLY A 143 -17.84 15.77 -16.84
C GLY A 143 -16.86 15.58 -15.67
N LEU A 144 -17.10 16.21 -14.52
CA LEU A 144 -16.33 16.00 -13.29
C LEU A 144 -16.50 14.57 -12.77
N LEU A 145 -17.76 14.10 -12.71
CA LEU A 145 -18.08 12.74 -12.27
C LEU A 145 -17.43 11.69 -13.18
N GLN A 146 -17.43 11.94 -14.49
CA GLN A 146 -16.82 11.03 -15.46
C GLN A 146 -15.29 10.94 -15.31
N GLU A 147 -14.62 12.06 -15.02
CA GLU A 147 -13.17 12.09 -14.82
C GLU A 147 -12.77 11.46 -13.49
N ILE A 148 -13.52 11.74 -12.42
CA ILE A 148 -13.37 11.04 -11.13
C ILE A 148 -13.56 9.53 -11.34
N TRP A 149 -14.61 9.11 -12.05
CA TRP A 149 -14.88 7.70 -12.30
C TRP A 149 -13.78 7.01 -13.13
N LYS A 150 -13.15 7.74 -14.05
CA LYS A 150 -11.98 7.23 -14.80
C LYS A 150 -10.76 7.02 -13.91
N ARG A 151 -10.51 7.95 -12.99
CA ARG A 151 -9.29 7.96 -12.16
C ARG A 151 -9.40 7.09 -10.91
N LEU A 152 -10.61 6.84 -10.42
CA LEU A 152 -10.85 6.07 -9.21
C LEU A 152 -10.52 4.58 -9.46
N PRO A 153 -9.62 3.98 -8.67
CA PRO A 153 -9.34 2.56 -8.79
C PRO A 153 -10.60 1.73 -8.49
N LYS A 154 -11.14 1.06 -9.50
CA LYS A 154 -12.45 0.36 -9.43
C LYS A 154 -12.51 -0.70 -8.32
N PHE A 155 -11.36 -1.24 -7.88
CA PHE A 155 -11.31 -2.18 -6.76
C PHE A 155 -11.78 -1.58 -5.43
N ILE A 156 -11.64 -0.27 -5.22
CA ILE A 156 -12.10 0.41 -4.00
C ILE A 156 -13.62 0.33 -3.88
N ILE A 157 -14.33 0.50 -5.00
CA ILE A 157 -15.79 0.38 -5.03
C ILE A 157 -16.19 -1.03 -4.62
N GLY A 158 -15.51 -2.05 -5.14
CA GLY A 158 -15.71 -3.44 -4.74
C GLY A 158 -15.43 -3.67 -3.25
N PHE A 159 -14.36 -3.10 -2.71
CA PHE A 159 -14.04 -3.17 -1.28
C PHE A 159 -15.12 -2.53 -0.40
N VAL A 160 -15.56 -1.30 -0.73
CA VAL A 160 -16.59 -0.58 0.03
C VAL A 160 -17.93 -1.31 -0.06
N ALA A 161 -18.32 -1.77 -1.25
CA ALA A 161 -19.55 -2.54 -1.44
C ALA A 161 -19.51 -3.84 -0.63
N ALA A 162 -18.43 -4.61 -0.70
CA ALA A 162 -18.26 -5.83 0.08
C ALA A 162 -18.31 -5.54 1.59
N SER A 163 -17.59 -4.51 2.05
CA SER A 163 -17.59 -4.08 3.45
C SER A 163 -18.99 -3.70 3.93
N ALA A 164 -19.74 -2.92 3.14
CA ALA A 164 -21.11 -2.54 3.46
C ALA A 164 -22.04 -3.75 3.51
N ILE A 165 -21.95 -4.67 2.54
CA ILE A 165 -22.72 -5.91 2.52
C ILE A 165 -22.41 -6.74 3.77
N PHE A 166 -21.14 -7.02 4.07
CA PHE A 166 -20.77 -7.79 5.26
C PHE A 166 -21.22 -7.10 6.55
N THR A 167 -21.13 -5.77 6.63
CA THR A 167 -21.58 -5.00 7.79
C THR A 167 -23.10 -5.11 7.96
N LEU A 168 -23.88 -4.95 6.89
CA LEU A 168 -25.34 -5.06 6.92
C LEU A 168 -25.81 -6.48 7.25
N LEU A 169 -25.11 -7.49 6.71
CA LEU A 169 -25.37 -8.89 7.01
C LEU A 169 -25.03 -9.24 8.46
N ALA A 170 -23.98 -8.63 9.03
CA ALA A 170 -23.61 -8.79 10.43
C ALA A 170 -24.55 -8.04 11.37
N SER A 171 -25.07 -6.86 10.98
CA SER A 171 -25.96 -6.04 11.81
C SER A 171 -27.41 -6.54 11.84
N THR A 172 -27.82 -7.36 10.88
CA THR A 172 -29.19 -7.89 10.76
C THR A 172 -29.27 -9.41 10.99
N GLY A 173 -28.16 -10.05 11.33
CA GLY A 173 -28.06 -11.51 11.51
C GLY A 173 -28.20 -11.97 12.95
N THR A 174 -28.75 -13.17 13.15
CA THR A 174 -28.64 -13.96 14.39
C THR A 174 -27.18 -14.33 14.67
N GLU A 175 -26.84 -14.65 15.93
CA GLU A 175 -25.48 -15.07 16.33
C GLU A 175 -24.92 -16.19 15.44
N ALA A 176 -25.76 -17.18 15.08
CA ALA A 176 -25.40 -18.25 14.14
C ALA A 176 -24.99 -17.78 12.73
N ARG A 177 -25.55 -16.64 12.25
CA ARG A 177 -25.18 -16.06 10.95
C ARG A 177 -23.85 -15.31 11.03
N GLN A 178 -23.57 -14.65 12.15
CA GLN A 178 -22.28 -14.00 12.40
C GLN A 178 -21.15 -15.03 12.48
N GLU A 179 -21.37 -16.15 13.18
CA GLU A 179 -20.43 -17.27 13.23
C GLU A 179 -20.21 -17.89 11.84
N GLY A 180 -21.27 -18.10 11.06
CA GLY A 180 -21.16 -18.61 9.69
C GLY A 180 -20.35 -17.69 8.76
N ILE A 181 -20.55 -16.38 8.87
CA ILE A 181 -19.78 -15.37 8.13
C ILE A 181 -18.31 -15.39 8.57
N ALA A 182 -18.05 -15.42 9.88
CA ALA A 182 -16.70 -15.47 10.42
C ALA A 182 -15.95 -16.76 10.00
N ALA A 183 -16.63 -17.91 10.01
CA ALA A 183 -16.08 -19.19 9.55
C ALA A 183 -15.75 -19.16 8.05
N MET A 184 -16.62 -18.55 7.23
CA MET A 184 -16.37 -18.43 5.79
C MET A 184 -15.17 -17.50 5.49
N LEU A 185 -15.05 -16.39 6.23
CA LEU A 185 -13.95 -15.43 6.09
C LEU A 185 -12.61 -16.02 6.55
N SER A 186 -12.61 -16.77 7.66
CA SER A 186 -11.40 -17.34 8.26
C SER A 186 -10.92 -18.63 7.59
N GLY A 187 -11.81 -19.38 6.93
CA GLY A 187 -11.47 -20.61 6.23
C GLY A 187 -11.28 -20.42 4.71
N PRO A 188 -12.30 -20.69 3.87
CA PRO A 188 -12.17 -20.73 2.41
C PRO A 188 -11.65 -19.42 1.79
N VAL A 189 -12.15 -18.27 2.27
CA VAL A 189 -11.75 -16.96 1.75
C VAL A 189 -10.29 -16.68 2.05
N LYS A 190 -9.82 -17.00 3.26
CA LYS A 190 -8.40 -16.88 3.65
C LYS A 190 -7.50 -17.72 2.75
N MET A 191 -7.90 -18.96 2.47
CA MET A 191 -7.14 -19.87 1.60
C MET A 191 -7.09 -19.36 0.16
N MET A 192 -8.23 -18.94 -0.40
CA MET A 192 -8.29 -18.37 -1.75
C MET A 192 -7.45 -17.11 -1.87
N ARG A 193 -7.54 -16.20 -0.89
CA ARG A 193 -6.70 -14.99 -0.81
C ARG A 193 -5.21 -15.34 -0.84
N SER A 194 -4.80 -16.38 -0.10
CA SER A 194 -3.40 -16.84 -0.07
C SER A 194 -2.92 -17.34 -1.43
N TRP A 195 -3.73 -18.14 -2.13
CA TRP A 195 -3.40 -18.61 -3.47
C TRP A 195 -3.38 -17.50 -4.51
N CYS A 196 -4.34 -16.57 -4.46
CA CYS A 196 -4.34 -15.39 -5.33
C CYS A 196 -3.09 -14.52 -5.10
N PHE A 197 -2.68 -14.30 -3.85
CA PHE A 197 -1.44 -13.58 -3.56
C PHE A 197 -0.21 -14.33 -4.07
N CYS A 198 -0.14 -15.64 -3.83
CA CYS A 198 0.97 -16.46 -4.30
C CYS A 198 1.11 -16.38 -5.83
N LEU A 199 0.01 -16.60 -6.56
CA LEU A 199 -0.01 -16.47 -8.01
C LEU A 199 0.40 -15.06 -8.47
N ALA A 200 -0.09 -14.00 -7.82
CA ALA A 200 0.30 -12.64 -8.16
C ALA A 200 1.81 -12.41 -7.99
N PHE A 201 2.42 -12.81 -6.87
CA PHE A 201 3.87 -12.65 -6.67
C PHE A 201 4.70 -13.52 -7.61
N VAL A 202 4.26 -14.74 -7.89
CA VAL A 202 4.91 -15.62 -8.88
C VAL A 202 4.83 -15.00 -10.28
N SER A 203 3.66 -14.53 -10.71
CA SER A 203 3.50 -13.86 -11.99
C SER A 203 4.36 -12.61 -12.12
N ILE A 204 4.43 -11.77 -11.09
CA ILE A 204 5.30 -10.59 -11.11
C ILE A 204 6.78 -11.02 -11.17
N GLY A 205 7.17 -12.06 -10.42
CA GLY A 205 8.51 -12.64 -10.47
C GLY A 205 8.88 -13.15 -11.87
N LEU A 206 7.95 -13.80 -12.56
CA LEU A 206 8.13 -14.30 -13.93
C LEU A 206 8.16 -13.18 -14.99
N GLU A 207 7.41 -12.10 -14.78
CA GLU A 207 7.38 -10.93 -15.67
C GLU A 207 8.60 -10.01 -15.45
N THR A 208 9.28 -10.13 -14.30
CA THR A 208 10.46 -9.33 -13.97
C THR A 208 11.68 -9.80 -14.76
N ASP A 209 12.08 -9.00 -15.75
CA ASP A 209 13.35 -9.20 -16.46
C ASP A 209 14.52 -8.82 -15.54
N ILE A 210 15.13 -9.84 -14.92
CA ILE A 210 16.24 -9.71 -13.97
C ILE A 210 17.42 -8.96 -14.60
N ARG A 211 17.66 -9.07 -15.92
CA ARG A 211 18.77 -8.38 -16.60
C ARG A 211 18.51 -6.90 -16.72
N LYS A 212 17.28 -6.51 -17.06
CA LYS A 212 16.86 -5.10 -17.09
C LYS A 212 16.85 -4.51 -15.70
N LEU A 213 16.36 -5.25 -14.71
CA LEU A 213 16.40 -4.85 -13.31
C LEU A 213 17.85 -4.68 -12.84
N ALA A 214 18.76 -5.61 -13.17
CA ALA A 214 20.17 -5.51 -12.82
C ALA A 214 20.86 -4.33 -13.52
N ASN A 215 20.56 -4.05 -14.80
CA ASN A 215 21.10 -2.89 -15.51
C ASN A 215 20.63 -1.56 -14.90
N VAL A 216 19.39 -1.50 -14.41
CA VAL A 216 18.87 -0.31 -13.73
C VAL A 216 19.35 -0.22 -12.28
N MET A 217 19.49 -1.34 -11.58
CA MET A 217 20.14 -1.36 -10.26
C MET A 217 21.62 -1.00 -10.34
N GLY A 218 22.27 -1.28 -11.47
CA GLY A 218 23.63 -0.82 -11.78
C GLY A 218 23.72 0.69 -12.04
N SER A 219 22.59 1.36 -12.33
CA SER A 219 22.48 2.81 -12.27
C SER A 219 22.20 3.21 -10.83
N ALA A 220 23.16 3.80 -10.14
CA ALA A 220 23.00 4.20 -8.73
C ALA A 220 21.80 5.15 -8.50
N LYS A 221 21.33 5.88 -9.52
CA LYS A 221 20.38 6.99 -9.37
C LYS A 221 18.96 6.57 -8.94
N PRO A 222 18.29 5.60 -9.59
CA PRO A 222 16.94 5.17 -9.19
C PRO A 222 16.96 4.39 -7.87
N VAL A 223 18.01 3.61 -7.62
CA VAL A 223 18.19 2.87 -6.35
C VAL A 223 18.40 3.82 -5.19
N VAL A 224 19.25 4.84 -5.33
CA VAL A 224 19.45 5.88 -4.30
C VAL A 224 18.17 6.66 -4.05
N LEU A 225 17.40 6.97 -5.10
CA LEU A 225 16.09 7.61 -4.92
C LEU A 225 15.17 6.74 -4.06
N TYR A 226 15.09 5.45 -4.39
CA TYR A 226 14.26 4.50 -3.67
C TYR A 226 14.74 4.34 -2.22
N LEU A 227 16.04 4.18 -1.99
CA LEU A 227 16.61 4.12 -0.64
C LEU A 227 16.33 5.37 0.18
N CYS A 228 16.55 6.56 -0.37
CA CYS A 228 16.32 7.80 0.36
C CYS A 228 14.85 8.00 0.71
N GLY A 229 13.94 7.77 -0.23
CA GLY A 229 12.51 7.92 0.06
C GLY A 229 11.99 6.80 0.97
N GLN A 230 12.54 5.58 0.89
CA GLN A 230 12.14 4.49 1.77
C GLN A 230 12.67 4.70 3.18
N ALA A 231 13.90 5.23 3.34
CA ALA A 231 14.43 5.63 4.63
C ALA A 231 13.58 6.75 5.27
N PHE A 232 13.17 7.74 4.46
CA PHE A 232 12.26 8.79 4.91
C PHE A 232 10.89 8.21 5.31
N ASN A 233 10.31 7.33 4.49
CA ASN A 233 9.07 6.65 4.78
C ASN A 233 9.16 5.88 6.11
N LEU A 234 10.23 5.08 6.27
CA LEU A 234 10.48 4.26 7.46
C LEU A 234 10.62 5.09 8.74
N LEU A 235 11.26 6.25 8.67
CA LEU A 235 11.33 7.19 9.80
C LEU A 235 9.98 7.84 10.09
N LEU A 236 9.26 8.26 9.05
CA LEU A 236 7.98 8.93 9.18
C LEU A 236 6.90 7.98 9.74
N THR A 237 6.83 6.75 9.22
CA THR A 237 5.89 5.73 9.70
C THR A 237 6.21 5.29 11.11
N PHE A 238 7.48 5.15 11.49
CA PHE A 238 7.88 4.89 12.87
C PHE A 238 7.41 6.02 13.79
N THR A 239 7.72 7.26 13.42
CA THR A 239 7.36 8.45 14.20
C THR A 239 5.85 8.56 14.38
N MET A 240 5.08 8.34 13.30
CA MET A 240 3.62 8.35 13.35
C MET A 240 3.05 7.22 14.20
N ALA A 241 3.59 5.99 14.07
CA ALA A 241 3.18 4.86 14.90
C ALA A 241 3.48 5.11 16.38
N TYR A 242 4.66 5.66 16.68
CA TYR A 242 5.07 6.03 18.04
C TYR A 242 4.13 7.10 18.62
N LEU A 243 3.87 8.20 17.89
CA LEU A 243 2.96 9.25 18.35
C LEU A 243 1.54 8.70 18.57
N ALA A 244 1.01 7.93 17.61
CA ALA A 244 -0.34 7.39 17.71
C ALA A 244 -0.51 6.47 18.92
N PHE A 245 0.38 5.49 19.11
CA PHE A 245 0.20 4.43 20.10
C PHE A 245 0.90 4.68 21.44
N ARG A 246 1.87 5.60 21.53
CA ARG A 246 2.52 5.96 22.81
C ARG A 246 2.08 7.31 23.38
N VAL A 247 1.66 8.26 22.54
CA VAL A 247 1.33 9.62 23.00
C VAL A 247 -0.16 9.90 22.94
N VAL A 248 -0.81 9.63 21.80
CA VAL A 248 -2.21 10.01 21.59
C VAL A 248 -3.18 8.96 22.14
N PHE A 249 -2.92 7.68 21.91
CA PHE A 249 -3.81 6.58 22.31
C PHE A 249 -3.10 5.45 23.09
N PRO A 250 -2.40 5.76 24.21
CA PRO A 250 -1.69 4.76 24.99
C PRO A 250 -2.62 3.69 25.59
N GLU A 251 -3.85 4.07 25.97
CA GLU A 251 -4.84 3.13 26.51
C GLU A 251 -5.34 2.12 25.46
N VAL A 252 -5.46 2.55 24.20
CA VAL A 252 -5.85 1.67 23.08
C VAL A 252 -4.74 0.66 22.80
N ALA A 253 -3.48 1.10 22.81
CA ALA A 253 -2.33 0.20 22.67
C ALA A 253 -2.30 -0.84 23.79
N ALA A 254 -2.56 -0.43 25.04
CA ALA A 254 -2.60 -1.33 26.19
C ALA A 254 -3.74 -2.36 26.09
N ARG A 255 -4.92 -1.97 25.60
CA ARG A 255 -6.05 -2.89 25.36
C ARG A 255 -5.74 -3.92 24.29
N ILE A 256 -5.20 -3.49 23.16
CA ILE A 256 -4.81 -4.39 22.07
C ILE A 256 -3.73 -5.36 22.54
N ALA A 257 -2.75 -4.89 23.32
CA ALA A 257 -1.70 -5.74 23.89
C ALA A 257 -2.25 -6.77 24.90
N ALA A 258 -3.35 -6.47 25.57
CA ALA A 258 -4.05 -7.38 26.47
C ALA A 258 -5.01 -8.36 25.76
N GLY A 259 -5.14 -8.27 24.42
CA GLY A 259 -6.03 -9.10 23.62
C GLY A 259 -7.50 -8.70 23.66
N GLY A 260 -7.80 -7.45 24.04
CA GLY A 260 -9.15 -6.88 24.11
C GLY A 260 -9.50 -5.97 22.93
#